data_AF-A0A0G4EK13-F1
#
_entry.id   AF-A0A0G4EK13-F1
#
_cell.length_a   1.000
_cell.length_b   1.000
_cell.length_c   1.000
_cell.angle_alpha   90.00
_cell.angle_beta   90.00
_cell.angle_gamma   90.00
#
_symmetry.space_group_name_H-M   'P 1'
#
loop_
_entity.id
_entity.type
_entity.pdbx_description
1 polymer ?
#
loop_
_entity_poly.entity_id
_entity_poly.type
_entity_poly.pdbx_seq_one_letter_code
_entity_poly.pdbx_strand_id
1 'polypeptide(L)'
;MASAGGIRVSEVKRLKRHTAFVDALKTVGMPRGWAQHHTCIFWRPPYRQDKCTKVAALNFAALDYRISGKSSSTWSLARPFLPARLQTLSDQGFKVVVFANQCWVGTSALDHPQDVTASLTQHLPQLVDDFHRFLAFVAPVPVYVYIAVARRDVGDPFVMPSRAMWDLMLSHMAQEVDVASSFYVSGPEHRWGSPRDDAQFAEAVGLRVVSFEDFATGRMTAQMKAERASVSSATSVASERMERSAVV
;
A
#
# COMPACT_ATOMS: atom_id res chain seq x y z
N MET A 1 -20.57 -30.22 -24.56
CA MET A 1 -21.26 -30.31 -23.25
C MET A 1 -20.36 -29.70 -22.21
N ALA A 2 -20.70 -28.51 -21.70
CA ALA A 2 -19.93 -27.85 -20.64
C ALA A 2 -20.18 -28.58 -19.32
N SER A 3 -19.12 -29.10 -18.70
CA SER A 3 -19.22 -29.70 -17.37
C SER A 3 -19.51 -28.59 -16.36
N ALA A 4 -20.69 -28.65 -15.72
CA ALA A 4 -21.00 -27.83 -14.55
C ALA A 4 -20.00 -28.17 -13.44
N GLY A 5 -19.00 -27.32 -13.25
CA GLY A 5 -17.99 -27.45 -12.20
C GLY A 5 -18.64 -27.25 -10.84
N GLY A 6 -18.94 -28.34 -10.14
CA GLY A 6 -19.36 -28.28 -8.74
C GLY A 6 -18.28 -27.66 -7.88
N ILE A 7 -18.65 -26.68 -7.05
CA ILE A 7 -17.75 -26.08 -6.06
C ILE A 7 -17.27 -27.18 -5.10
N ARG A 8 -15.95 -27.34 -4.94
CA ARG A 8 -15.38 -28.36 -4.06
C ARG A 8 -15.80 -28.09 -2.61
N VAL A 9 -16.09 -29.13 -1.83
CA VAL A 9 -16.48 -28.99 -0.40
C VAL A 9 -15.46 -28.19 0.41
N SER A 10 -14.18 -28.28 0.07
CA SER A 10 -13.10 -27.48 0.67
C SER A 10 -13.25 -25.98 0.42
N GLU A 11 -13.72 -25.60 -0.76
CA GLU A 11 -13.94 -24.21 -1.15
C GLU A 11 -15.15 -23.61 -0.44
N VAL A 12 -16.23 -24.37 -0.30
CA VAL A 12 -17.39 -23.97 0.52
C VAL A 12 -16.98 -23.74 1.98
N LYS A 13 -16.19 -24.64 2.57
CA LYS A 13 -15.68 -24.47 3.95
C LYS A 13 -14.81 -23.23 4.10
N ARG A 14 -13.94 -22.96 3.12
CA ARG A 14 -13.08 -21.77 3.08
C ARG A 14 -13.89 -20.48 3.04
N LEU A 15 -14.89 -20.39 2.16
CA LEU A 15 -15.75 -19.22 2.03
C LEU A 15 -16.58 -18.96 3.29
N LYS A 16 -17.12 -20.03 3.92
CA LYS A 16 -17.83 -19.91 5.21
C LYS A 16 -16.94 -19.34 6.31
N ARG A 17 -15.70 -19.83 6.41
CA ARG A 17 -14.71 -19.31 7.35
C ARG A 17 -14.38 -17.85 7.09
N HIS A 18 -14.14 -17.50 5.82
CA HIS A 18 -13.90 -16.11 5.45
C HIS A 18 -15.07 -15.19 5.80
N THR A 19 -16.30 -15.64 5.58
CA THR A 19 -17.51 -14.89 5.98
C THR A 19 -17.54 -14.67 7.49
N ALA A 20 -17.29 -15.72 8.29
CA ALA A 20 -17.20 -15.59 9.75
C ALA A 20 -16.09 -14.63 10.19
N PHE A 21 -14.94 -14.61 9.50
CA PHE A 21 -13.88 -13.63 9.74
C PHE A 21 -14.32 -12.20 9.45
N VAL A 22 -14.97 -11.97 8.30
CA VAL A 22 -15.49 -10.64 7.93
C VAL A 22 -16.51 -10.16 8.96
N ASP A 23 -17.41 -11.02 9.41
CA ASP A 23 -18.41 -10.66 10.41
C ASP A 23 -17.80 -10.42 11.79
N ALA A 24 -16.87 -11.27 12.23
CA ALA A 24 -16.15 -11.05 13.48
C ALA A 24 -15.36 -9.72 13.45
N LEU A 25 -14.69 -9.41 12.33
CA LEU A 25 -13.92 -8.18 12.17
C LEU A 25 -14.78 -6.93 12.35
N LYS A 26 -16.03 -6.92 11.88
CA LYS A 26 -16.98 -5.80 12.10
C LYS A 26 -17.34 -5.60 13.58
N THR A 27 -17.26 -6.66 14.38
CA THR A 27 -17.65 -6.62 15.81
C THR A 27 -16.48 -6.26 16.73
N VAL A 28 -15.24 -6.49 16.28
CA VAL A 28 -14.06 -6.11 17.05
C VAL A 28 -13.84 -4.60 16.91
N GLY A 29 -13.79 -3.91 18.04
CA GLY A 29 -13.51 -2.47 18.04
C GLY A 29 -12.16 -2.15 17.41
N MET A 30 -12.12 -1.18 16.51
CA MET A 30 -10.86 -0.70 15.95
C MET A 30 -10.07 0.10 17.00
N PRO A 31 -8.75 -0.10 17.08
CA PRO A 31 -7.88 0.75 17.89
C PRO A 31 -8.04 2.24 17.53
N ARG A 32 -7.78 3.12 18.50
CA ARG A 32 -8.01 4.56 18.37
C ARG A 32 -7.31 5.15 17.13
N GLY A 33 -8.08 5.88 16.32
CA GLY A 33 -7.57 6.55 15.11
C GLY A 33 -7.49 5.67 13.87
N TRP A 34 -7.77 4.38 14.00
CA TRP A 34 -7.92 3.46 12.87
C TRP A 34 -9.39 3.32 12.48
N ALA A 35 -9.61 3.07 11.21
CA ALA A 35 -10.92 2.76 10.64
C ALA A 35 -10.83 1.46 9.85
N GLN A 36 -12.00 0.92 9.52
CA GLN A 36 -12.14 -0.34 8.81
C GLN A 36 -13.13 -0.17 7.66
N HIS A 37 -12.83 -0.83 6.54
CA HIS A 37 -13.75 -1.03 5.44
C HIS A 37 -13.60 -2.47 4.93
N HIS A 38 -14.62 -3.30 5.11
CA HIS A 38 -14.54 -4.75 4.92
C HIS A 38 -13.33 -5.36 5.64
N THR A 39 -12.40 -5.94 4.91
CA THR A 39 -11.18 -6.61 5.41
C THR A 39 -9.94 -5.73 5.29
N CYS A 40 -10.12 -4.46 4.91
CA CYS A 40 -9.09 -3.44 4.96
C CYS A 40 -9.22 -2.61 6.24
N ILE A 41 -8.14 -2.48 6.99
CA ILE A 41 -8.02 -1.46 8.05
C ILE A 41 -7.12 -0.33 7.55
N PHE A 42 -7.37 0.89 7.98
CA PHE A 42 -6.63 2.05 7.49
C PHE A 42 -6.49 3.15 8.53
N TRP A 43 -5.40 3.91 8.37
CA TRP A 43 -5.08 5.10 9.15
C TRP A 43 -4.95 6.29 8.21
N ARG A 44 -5.42 7.46 8.65
CA ARG A 44 -5.25 8.74 7.95
C ARG A 44 -4.75 9.81 8.92
N PRO A 45 -3.90 10.75 8.50
CA PRO A 45 -3.45 11.82 9.37
C PRO A 45 -4.63 12.67 9.83
N PRO A 46 -4.70 12.99 11.13
CA PRO A 46 -5.68 13.96 11.60
C PRO A 46 -5.36 15.33 10.99
N TYR A 47 -6.36 15.98 10.38
CA TYR A 47 -6.31 17.35 9.87
C TYR A 47 -5.26 17.67 8.80
N ARG A 48 -5.45 17.16 7.58
CA ARG A 48 -4.98 17.87 6.38
C ARG A 48 -5.97 17.80 5.21
N GLN A 49 -6.35 18.96 4.69
CA GLN A 49 -6.87 19.08 3.32
C GLN A 49 -5.67 18.98 2.37
N ASP A 50 -5.38 17.77 1.93
CA ASP A 50 -4.26 17.55 1.02
C ASP A 50 -4.64 17.95 -0.39
N LYS A 51 -4.04 19.03 -0.89
CA LYS A 51 -4.04 19.41 -2.31
C LYS A 51 -3.04 18.59 -3.15
N CYS A 52 -2.46 17.53 -2.59
CA CYS A 52 -1.51 16.68 -3.31
C CYS A 52 -2.24 15.83 -4.36
N THR A 53 -1.91 16.01 -5.63
CA THR A 53 -2.46 15.19 -6.74
C THR A 53 -1.62 13.95 -7.01
N LYS A 54 -0.40 13.84 -6.47
CA LYS A 54 0.52 12.73 -6.75
C LYS A 54 0.67 11.84 -5.53
N VAL A 55 0.86 10.55 -5.78
CA VAL A 55 1.02 9.53 -4.75
C VAL A 55 2.38 8.87 -4.88
N ALA A 56 3.10 8.80 -3.77
CA ALA A 56 4.21 7.88 -3.58
C ALA A 56 3.69 6.72 -2.73
N ALA A 57 3.37 5.61 -3.40
CA ALA A 57 2.90 4.39 -2.76
C ALA A 57 4.08 3.51 -2.36
N LEU A 58 4.03 2.85 -1.21
CA LEU A 58 5.07 1.96 -0.72
C LEU A 58 4.46 0.67 -0.18
N ASN A 59 5.08 -0.47 -0.47
CA ASN A 59 4.80 -1.69 0.26
C ASN A 59 5.40 -1.59 1.68
N PHE A 60 4.64 -1.86 2.74
CA PHE A 60 5.21 -1.88 4.10
C PHE A 60 6.29 -2.95 4.29
N ALA A 61 6.20 -4.09 3.60
CA ALA A 61 7.29 -5.07 3.61
C ALA A 61 8.55 -4.52 2.94
N ALA A 62 8.42 -3.57 2.02
CA ALA A 62 9.55 -2.79 1.55
C ALA A 62 10.25 -2.06 2.67
N LEU A 63 9.60 -1.83 3.81
CA LEU A 63 10.11 -1.17 5.02
C LEU A 63 10.49 -2.16 6.13
N ASP A 64 10.11 -3.44 6.01
CA ASP A 64 10.40 -4.49 6.98
C ASP A 64 11.76 -5.14 6.68
N TYR A 65 12.53 -5.43 7.72
CA TYR A 65 13.71 -6.29 7.66
C TYR A 65 13.58 -7.33 8.75
N ARG A 66 12.70 -8.31 8.53
CA ARG A 66 12.70 -9.55 9.30
C ARG A 66 13.86 -10.43 8.82
N ILE A 67 15.08 -10.06 9.15
CA ILE A 67 16.13 -11.06 9.29
C ILE A 67 16.06 -11.60 10.72
N SER A 68 15.94 -12.92 10.83
CA SER A 68 16.20 -13.72 12.04
C SER A 68 15.33 -13.51 13.29
N GLY A 69 14.01 -13.36 13.13
CA GLY A 69 13.06 -13.66 14.23
C GLY A 69 13.12 -12.71 15.43
N LYS A 70 13.67 -11.50 15.28
CA LYS A 70 13.65 -10.45 16.31
C LYS A 70 12.63 -9.36 15.97
N SER A 71 12.00 -8.84 17.03
CA SER A 71 10.95 -7.81 17.11
C SER A 71 10.87 -6.79 15.95
N SER A 72 9.64 -6.45 15.58
CA SER A 72 9.17 -5.42 14.62
C SER A 72 9.58 -3.97 14.94
N SER A 73 10.50 -3.77 15.89
CA SER A 73 10.94 -2.46 16.38
C SER A 73 12.33 -2.02 15.91
N THR A 74 12.91 -2.68 14.90
CA THR A 74 14.30 -2.43 14.44
C THR A 74 14.41 -1.66 13.13
N TRP A 75 13.28 -1.24 12.52
CA TRP A 75 13.28 -0.43 11.29
C TRP A 75 14.05 0.89 11.44
N SER A 76 14.08 1.48 12.65
CA SER A 76 14.80 2.73 12.94
C SER A 76 16.29 2.61 12.70
N LEU A 77 16.82 1.45 13.09
CA LEU A 77 18.24 1.13 13.02
C LEU A 77 18.62 0.64 11.62
N ALA A 78 17.74 -0.14 10.98
CA ALA A 78 18.01 -0.67 9.64
C ALA A 78 17.89 0.40 8.54
N ARG A 79 16.99 1.37 8.71
CA ARG A 79 16.60 2.32 7.66
C ARG A 79 16.54 3.76 8.19
N PRO A 80 17.63 4.29 8.77
CA PRO A 80 17.64 5.65 9.34
C PRO A 80 17.39 6.76 8.31
N PHE A 81 17.58 6.47 7.01
CA PHE A 81 17.33 7.42 5.92
C PHE A 81 15.83 7.63 5.63
N LEU A 82 14.96 6.73 6.08
CA LEU A 82 13.57 6.68 5.65
C LEU A 82 12.78 7.95 6.00
N PRO A 83 12.87 8.53 7.21
CA PRO A 83 12.18 9.78 7.52
C PRO A 83 12.56 10.92 6.56
N ALA A 84 13.86 11.11 6.32
CA ALA A 84 14.35 12.15 5.40
C ALA A 84 13.87 11.93 3.95
N ARG A 85 13.83 10.68 3.49
CA ARG A 85 13.34 10.35 2.14
C ARG A 85 11.84 10.59 1.99
N LEU A 86 11.05 10.18 2.97
CA LEU A 86 9.60 10.42 2.95
C LEU A 86 9.27 11.91 3.10
N GLN A 87 10.05 12.66 3.89
CA GLN A 87 9.93 14.11 3.97
C GLN A 87 10.21 14.77 2.62
N THR A 88 11.28 14.36 1.93
CA THR A 88 11.60 14.86 0.59
C THR A 88 10.44 14.64 -0.39
N LEU A 89 9.76 13.48 -0.33
CA LEU A 89 8.59 13.21 -1.16
C LEU A 89 7.42 14.12 -0.80
N SER A 90 7.14 14.28 0.50
CA SER A 90 6.12 15.20 1.00
C SER A 90 6.38 16.63 0.52
N ASP A 91 7.62 17.11 0.61
CA ASP A 91 8.02 18.46 0.18
C ASP A 91 7.90 18.63 -1.35
N GLN A 92 8.03 17.55 -2.11
CA GLN A 92 7.81 17.50 -3.55
C GLN A 92 6.32 17.42 -3.95
N GLY A 93 5.41 17.45 -2.97
CA GLY A 93 3.97 17.41 -3.18
C GLY A 93 3.42 16.00 -3.41
N PHE A 94 4.17 14.95 -3.04
CA PHE A 94 3.63 13.60 -3.00
C PHE A 94 2.87 13.37 -1.70
N LYS A 95 1.69 12.77 -1.83
CA LYS A 95 1.06 12.07 -0.72
C LYS A 95 1.76 10.74 -0.52
N VAL A 96 2.30 10.52 0.68
CA VAL A 96 2.94 9.26 1.04
C VAL A 96 1.87 8.27 1.49
N VAL A 97 1.78 7.13 0.82
CA VAL A 97 0.78 6.09 1.11
C VAL A 97 1.47 4.74 1.26
N VAL A 98 1.11 3.99 2.30
CA VAL A 98 1.58 2.64 2.55
C VAL A 98 0.45 1.66 2.29
N PHE A 99 0.72 0.66 1.46
CA PHE A 99 -0.14 -0.50 1.25
C PHE A 99 0.53 -1.75 1.83
N ALA A 100 -0.22 -2.60 2.50
CA ALA A 100 0.35 -3.77 3.15
C ALA A 100 -0.60 -4.98 3.13
N ASN A 101 -0.05 -6.14 2.77
CA ASN A 101 -0.68 -7.43 3.01
C ASN A 101 -0.22 -7.96 4.39
N GLN A 102 -1.11 -7.92 5.38
CA GLN A 102 -0.88 -8.47 6.72
C GLN A 102 -1.79 -9.67 6.97
N CYS A 103 -1.79 -10.59 5.99
CA CYS A 103 -2.64 -11.77 5.93
C CYS A 103 -2.47 -12.73 7.12
N TRP A 104 -1.42 -12.57 7.93
CA TRP A 104 -1.24 -13.36 9.15
C TRP A 104 -2.37 -13.15 10.15
N VAL A 105 -3.00 -11.97 10.21
CA VAL A 105 -4.14 -11.71 11.10
C VAL A 105 -5.31 -12.63 10.73
N GLY A 106 -5.72 -12.63 9.46
CA GLY A 106 -6.76 -13.53 8.96
C GLY A 106 -6.34 -14.99 8.93
N THR A 107 -5.05 -15.29 8.77
CA THR A 107 -4.55 -16.67 8.87
C THR A 107 -4.72 -17.21 10.29
N SER A 108 -4.20 -16.50 11.29
CA SER A 108 -4.30 -16.88 12.71
C SER A 108 -5.75 -17.03 13.14
N ALA A 109 -6.63 -16.10 12.75
CA ALA A 109 -8.04 -16.16 13.10
C ALA A 109 -8.77 -17.37 12.49
N LEU A 110 -8.39 -17.79 11.28
CA LEU A 110 -9.04 -18.90 10.58
C LEU A 110 -8.44 -20.28 10.87
N ASP A 111 -7.23 -20.32 11.41
CA ASP A 111 -6.59 -21.55 11.91
C ASP A 111 -7.13 -21.94 13.30
N HIS A 112 -7.70 -20.98 14.04
CA HIS A 112 -8.42 -21.20 15.30
C HIS A 112 -9.91 -20.80 15.19
N PRO A 113 -10.70 -21.46 14.32
CA PRO A 113 -12.04 -21.00 13.94
C PRO A 113 -13.08 -21.07 15.09
N GLN A 114 -12.76 -21.75 16.19
CA GLN A 114 -13.63 -21.84 17.35
C GLN A 114 -13.78 -20.50 18.09
N ASP A 115 -12.84 -19.56 17.89
CA ASP A 115 -12.88 -18.23 18.49
C ASP A 115 -12.17 -17.16 17.63
N VAL A 116 -12.74 -16.93 16.45
CA VAL A 116 -12.25 -15.93 15.48
C VAL A 116 -12.17 -14.53 16.12
N THR A 117 -13.15 -14.17 16.94
CA THR A 117 -13.23 -12.87 17.60
C THR A 117 -12.10 -12.70 18.62
N ALA A 118 -11.84 -13.67 19.50
CA ALA A 118 -10.72 -13.55 20.44
C ALA A 118 -9.37 -13.46 19.73
N SER A 119 -9.18 -14.23 18.63
CA SER A 119 -7.96 -14.13 17.83
C SER A 119 -7.78 -12.73 17.23
N LEU A 120 -8.84 -12.13 16.69
CA LEU A 120 -8.81 -10.76 16.18
C LEU A 120 -8.52 -9.73 17.29
N THR A 121 -9.15 -9.88 18.46
CA THR A 121 -8.92 -9.02 19.63
C THR A 121 -7.46 -9.07 20.11
N GLN A 122 -6.79 -10.21 19.96
CA GLN A 122 -5.38 -10.35 20.30
C GLN A 122 -4.44 -9.74 19.23
N HIS A 123 -4.73 -9.98 17.95
CA HIS A 123 -3.77 -9.72 16.87
C HIS A 123 -3.89 -8.32 16.23
N LEU A 124 -5.09 -7.73 16.18
CA LEU A 124 -5.28 -6.40 15.60
C LEU A 124 -4.54 -5.30 16.38
N PRO A 125 -4.57 -5.25 17.73
CA PRO A 125 -3.80 -4.26 18.48
C PRO A 125 -2.30 -4.36 18.21
N GLN A 126 -1.76 -5.57 18.15
CA GLN A 126 -0.34 -5.79 17.86
C GLN A 126 0.05 -5.26 16.46
N LEU A 127 -0.79 -5.54 15.45
CA LEU A 127 -0.60 -5.01 14.10
C LEU A 127 -0.61 -3.48 14.12
N VAL A 128 -1.59 -2.88 14.80
CA VAL A 128 -1.72 -1.43 14.89
C VAL A 128 -0.54 -0.79 15.63
N ASP A 129 -0.04 -1.40 16.70
CA ASP A 129 1.14 -0.93 17.44
C ASP A 129 2.41 -0.93 16.59
N ASP A 130 2.60 -1.92 15.72
CA ASP A 130 3.70 -1.94 14.75
C ASP A 130 3.65 -0.72 13.81
N PHE A 131 2.46 -0.42 13.28
CA PHE A 131 2.27 0.75 12.41
C PHE A 131 2.34 2.06 13.17
N HIS A 132 1.88 2.15 14.41
CA HIS A 132 2.05 3.36 15.23
C HIS A 132 3.52 3.66 15.51
N ARG A 133 4.31 2.63 15.81
CA ARG A 133 5.75 2.79 15.98
C ARG A 133 6.41 3.28 14.70
N PHE A 134 6.02 2.74 13.54
CA PHE A 134 6.46 3.26 12.24
C PHE A 134 6.04 4.72 12.00
N LEU A 135 4.78 5.07 12.26
CA LEU A 135 4.28 6.44 12.08
C LEU A 135 5.03 7.42 12.99
N ALA A 136 5.36 7.01 14.23
CA ALA A 136 6.16 7.82 15.15
C ALA A 136 7.60 8.05 14.66
N PHE A 137 8.20 7.08 13.96
CA PHE A 137 9.53 7.23 13.38
C PHE A 137 9.62 8.29 12.31
N VAL A 138 8.64 8.26 11.41
CA VAL A 138 8.64 9.05 10.19
C VAL A 138 7.98 10.40 10.42
N ALA A 139 7.51 10.67 11.64
CA ALA A 139 7.02 11.97 12.03
C ALA A 139 8.08 13.05 11.74
N PRO A 140 7.68 14.25 11.26
CA PRO A 140 6.29 14.72 11.10
C PRO A 140 5.63 14.40 9.75
N VAL A 141 6.16 13.47 8.95
CA VAL A 141 5.64 13.17 7.61
C VAL A 141 4.21 12.60 7.70
N PRO A 142 3.22 13.16 6.96
CA PRO A 142 1.88 12.61 6.91
C PRO A 142 1.84 11.35 6.03
N VAL A 143 1.73 10.17 6.65
CA VAL A 143 1.76 8.87 5.94
C VAL A 143 0.43 8.13 6.04
N TYR A 144 -0.30 8.04 4.94
CA TYR A 144 -1.55 7.26 4.87
C TYR A 144 -1.25 5.76 4.88
N VAL A 145 -2.08 4.95 5.55
CA VAL A 145 -1.84 3.50 5.65
C VAL A 145 -3.12 2.74 5.32
N TYR A 146 -3.02 1.74 4.44
CA TYR A 146 -4.08 0.80 4.09
C TYR A 146 -3.54 -0.63 4.19
N ILE A 147 -4.25 -1.49 4.93
CA ILE A 147 -3.77 -2.83 5.27
C ILE A 147 -4.86 -3.85 5.01
N ALA A 148 -4.57 -4.79 4.12
CA ALA A 148 -5.39 -5.98 3.94
C ALA A 148 -5.06 -7.02 5.03
N VAL A 149 -6.07 -7.42 5.81
CA VAL A 149 -5.89 -8.36 6.93
C VAL A 149 -6.48 -9.74 6.66
N ALA A 150 -7.20 -9.91 5.55
CA ALA A 150 -7.77 -11.20 5.15
C ALA A 150 -6.69 -12.22 4.79
N ARG A 151 -7.03 -13.49 4.92
CA ARG A 151 -6.17 -14.61 4.51
C ARG A 151 -6.01 -14.63 2.99
N ARG A 152 -4.80 -14.92 2.50
CA ARG A 152 -4.47 -14.77 1.06
C ARG A 152 -5.18 -15.76 0.14
N ASP A 153 -5.51 -16.95 0.61
CA ASP A 153 -6.08 -18.04 -0.20
C ASP A 153 -7.61 -17.93 -0.44
N VAL A 154 -8.26 -16.89 0.08
CA VAL A 154 -9.72 -16.72 0.02
C VAL A 154 -10.18 -15.80 -1.12
N GLY A 155 -9.25 -15.25 -1.91
CA GLY A 155 -9.58 -14.34 -3.01
C GLY A 155 -10.15 -13.00 -2.55
N ASP A 156 -9.73 -12.52 -1.38
CA ASP A 156 -10.18 -11.25 -0.82
C ASP A 156 -9.72 -10.07 -1.72
N PRO A 157 -10.63 -9.13 -2.06
CA PRO A 157 -10.32 -8.07 -3.01
C PRO A 157 -9.34 -7.02 -2.47
N PHE A 158 -9.10 -6.93 -1.17
CA PHE A 158 -8.13 -5.99 -0.62
C PHE A 158 -6.71 -6.55 -0.60
N VAL A 159 -6.53 -7.87 -0.72
CA VAL A 159 -5.20 -8.48 -0.75
C VAL A 159 -4.53 -8.22 -2.11
N MET A 160 -3.35 -7.58 -2.10
CA MET A 160 -2.56 -7.37 -3.32
C MET A 160 -2.23 -8.74 -3.95
N PRO A 161 -2.32 -8.88 -5.28
CA PRO A 161 -2.21 -7.83 -6.31
C PRO A 161 -3.49 -7.05 -6.67
N SER A 162 -4.62 -7.30 -6.02
CA SER A 162 -5.84 -6.54 -6.29
C SER A 162 -5.72 -5.05 -5.95
N ARG A 163 -6.33 -4.18 -6.76
CA ARG A 163 -6.31 -2.72 -6.61
C ARG A 163 -7.30 -2.15 -5.58
N ALA A 164 -8.08 -2.97 -4.88
CA ALA A 164 -9.18 -2.42 -4.06
C ALA A 164 -8.71 -1.51 -2.90
N MET A 165 -7.51 -1.73 -2.34
CA MET A 165 -6.94 -0.77 -1.37
C MET A 165 -6.67 0.60 -2.00
N TRP A 166 -6.24 0.64 -3.26
CA TRP A 166 -6.07 1.89 -4.01
C TRP A 166 -7.41 2.57 -4.26
N ASP A 167 -8.43 1.82 -4.66
CA ASP A 167 -9.76 2.38 -4.92
C ASP A 167 -10.40 2.94 -3.65
N LEU A 168 -10.23 2.23 -2.53
CA LEU A 168 -10.63 2.74 -1.21
C LEU A 168 -9.86 4.02 -0.87
N MET A 169 -8.55 4.06 -1.12
CA MET A 169 -7.75 5.27 -0.92
C MET A 169 -8.27 6.44 -1.79
N LEU A 170 -8.60 6.21 -3.06
CA LEU A 170 -9.16 7.23 -3.95
C LEU A 170 -10.49 7.77 -3.43
N SER A 171 -11.35 6.92 -2.86
CA SER A 171 -12.63 7.34 -2.27
C SER A 171 -12.46 8.33 -1.10
N HIS A 172 -11.27 8.38 -0.50
CA HIS A 172 -10.94 9.32 0.57
C HIS A 172 -10.23 10.59 0.07
N MET A 173 -9.93 10.70 -1.23
CA MET A 173 -9.30 11.88 -1.81
C MET A 173 -10.35 12.92 -2.21
N ALA A 174 -10.01 14.19 -2.01
CA ALA A 174 -10.86 15.31 -2.44
C ALA A 174 -10.70 15.66 -3.93
N GLN A 175 -9.70 15.09 -4.59
CA GLN A 175 -9.30 15.41 -5.96
C GLN A 175 -8.70 14.17 -6.62
N GLU A 176 -8.70 14.17 -7.96
CA GLU A 176 -8.15 13.07 -8.75
C GLU A 176 -6.62 12.95 -8.56
N VAL A 177 -6.15 11.71 -8.65
CA VAL A 177 -4.72 11.39 -8.57
C VAL A 177 -4.11 11.43 -9.98
N ASP A 178 -3.03 12.19 -10.13
CA ASP A 178 -2.13 12.15 -11.28
C ASP A 178 -1.30 10.86 -11.21
N VAL A 179 -1.87 9.78 -11.75
CA VAL A 179 -1.25 8.45 -11.78
C VAL A 179 0.08 8.47 -12.56
N ALA A 180 0.17 9.26 -13.64
CA ALA A 180 1.36 9.35 -14.48
C ALA A 180 2.58 9.88 -13.72
N SER A 181 2.38 10.85 -12.82
CA SER A 181 3.45 11.33 -11.94
C SER A 181 3.63 10.50 -10.67
N SER A 182 2.71 9.58 -10.37
CA SER A 182 2.73 8.73 -9.18
C SER A 182 3.58 7.48 -9.39
N PHE A 183 3.92 6.79 -8.31
CA PHE A 183 4.72 5.55 -8.38
C PHE A 183 4.50 4.64 -7.18
N TYR A 184 4.90 3.38 -7.34
CA TYR A 184 4.88 2.36 -6.31
C TYR A 184 6.30 1.86 -5.99
N VAL A 185 6.71 1.92 -4.73
CA VAL A 185 7.98 1.34 -4.26
C VAL A 185 7.74 -0.11 -3.86
N SER A 186 8.27 -1.02 -4.66
CA SER A 186 8.19 -2.46 -4.41
C SER A 186 9.12 -2.89 -3.28
N GLY A 187 8.65 -3.83 -2.47
CA GLY A 187 9.41 -4.43 -1.38
C GLY A 187 10.14 -5.72 -1.76
N PRO A 188 10.97 -6.25 -0.86
CA PRO A 188 11.56 -7.57 -1.03
C PRO A 188 10.50 -8.67 -0.89
N GLU A 189 10.87 -9.89 -1.29
CA GLU A 189 10.08 -11.09 -1.03
C GLU A 189 9.80 -11.25 0.47
N HIS A 190 8.56 -11.59 0.82
CA HIS A 190 8.17 -11.91 2.19
C HIS A 190 7.07 -12.96 2.24
N ARG A 191 6.78 -13.48 3.44
CA ARG A 191 5.81 -14.57 3.62
C ARG A 191 4.40 -14.31 3.05
N TRP A 192 4.01 -13.04 2.92
CA TRP A 192 2.65 -12.64 2.57
C TRP A 192 2.56 -11.82 1.28
N GLY A 193 3.66 -11.67 0.54
CA GLY A 193 3.75 -10.83 -0.64
C GLY A 193 5.12 -10.91 -1.30
N SER A 194 5.17 -10.51 -2.56
CA SER A 194 6.34 -10.62 -3.41
C SER A 194 6.49 -9.35 -4.26
N PRO A 195 7.67 -9.08 -4.82
CA PRO A 195 7.83 -8.05 -5.84
C PRO A 195 6.90 -8.25 -7.05
N ARG A 196 6.51 -9.51 -7.33
CA ARG A 196 5.52 -9.82 -8.38
C ARG A 196 4.14 -9.29 -8.02
N ASP A 197 3.69 -9.47 -6.78
CA ASP A 197 2.40 -8.96 -6.32
C ASP A 197 2.37 -7.43 -6.39
N ASP A 198 3.47 -6.78 -5.98
CA ASP A 198 3.64 -5.33 -6.08
C ASP A 198 3.58 -4.84 -7.53
N ALA A 199 4.25 -5.54 -8.45
CA ALA A 199 4.23 -5.19 -9.87
C ALA A 199 2.84 -5.31 -10.47
N GLN A 200 2.10 -6.38 -10.15
CA GLN A 200 0.72 -6.57 -10.62
C GLN A 200 -0.24 -5.56 -10.00
N PHE A 201 -0.07 -5.21 -8.73
CA PHE A 201 -0.82 -4.12 -8.09
C PHE A 201 -0.57 -2.78 -8.81
N ALA A 202 0.70 -2.44 -9.02
CA ALA A 202 1.08 -1.21 -9.70
C ALA A 202 0.54 -1.17 -11.14
N GLU A 203 0.63 -2.27 -11.88
CA GLU A 203 0.06 -2.41 -13.22
C GLU A 203 -1.46 -2.21 -13.23
N ALA A 204 -2.19 -2.85 -12.30
CA ALA A 204 -3.64 -2.71 -12.19
C ALA A 204 -4.11 -1.27 -11.89
N VAL A 205 -3.23 -0.46 -11.30
CA VAL A 205 -3.45 0.97 -11.04
C VAL A 205 -2.94 1.85 -12.20
N GLY A 206 -1.91 1.42 -12.92
CA GLY A 206 -1.17 2.22 -13.90
C GLY A 206 0.04 2.98 -13.31
N LEU A 207 0.53 2.57 -12.14
CA LEU A 207 1.72 3.15 -11.50
C LEU A 207 3.00 2.56 -12.08
N ARG A 208 4.03 3.40 -12.23
CA ARG A 208 5.39 2.88 -12.43
C ARG A 208 5.90 2.22 -11.15
N VAL A 209 6.61 1.12 -11.30
CA VAL A 209 7.27 0.43 -10.19
C VAL A 209 8.68 0.99 -10.01
N VAL A 210 9.05 1.25 -8.78
CA VAL A 210 10.38 1.66 -8.35
C VAL A 210 10.91 0.61 -7.40
N SER A 211 12.14 0.15 -7.60
CA SER A 211 12.76 -0.79 -6.67
C SER A 211 13.01 -0.10 -5.31
N PHE A 212 12.96 -0.86 -4.22
CA PHE A 212 13.33 -0.31 -2.91
C PHE A 212 14.76 0.26 -2.91
N GLU A 213 15.69 -0.36 -3.65
CA GLU A 213 17.08 0.07 -3.74
C GLU A 213 17.22 1.44 -4.42
N ASP A 214 16.50 1.68 -5.52
CA ASP A 214 16.51 2.98 -6.21
C ASP A 214 15.88 4.07 -5.37
N PHE A 215 14.82 3.72 -4.62
CA PHE A 215 14.20 4.60 -3.64
C PHE A 215 15.17 4.93 -2.49
N ALA A 216 15.85 3.93 -1.94
CA ALA A 216 16.79 4.09 -0.83
C ALA A 216 17.99 4.96 -1.21
N THR A 217 18.61 4.66 -2.35
CA THR A 217 19.78 5.37 -2.88
C THR A 217 19.43 6.74 -3.48
N GLY A 218 18.16 7.00 -3.79
CA GLY A 218 17.71 8.26 -4.38
C GLY A 218 17.94 8.37 -5.88
N ARG A 219 18.37 7.27 -6.54
CA ARG A 219 18.51 7.17 -8.00
C ARG A 219 17.22 7.54 -8.72
N MET A 220 16.06 7.20 -8.14
CA MET A 220 14.76 7.59 -8.66
C MET A 220 14.60 9.11 -8.81
N THR A 221 15.01 9.90 -7.80
CA THR A 221 14.85 11.37 -7.86
C THR A 221 15.70 11.97 -8.98
N ALA A 222 16.88 11.39 -9.26
CA ALA A 222 17.71 11.81 -10.38
C ALA A 222 17.05 11.46 -11.73
N GLN A 223 16.51 10.26 -11.86
CA GLN A 223 15.82 9.82 -13.07
C GLN A 223 14.56 10.66 -13.36
N MET A 224 13.72 10.92 -12.35
CA MET A 224 12.53 11.76 -12.50
C MET A 224 12.86 13.20 -12.90
N LYS A 225 13.98 13.75 -12.40
CA LYS A 225 14.47 15.07 -12.82
C LYS A 225 14.91 15.06 -14.28
N ALA A 226 15.62 14.02 -14.72
CA ALA A 226 16.05 13.86 -16.10
C ALA A 226 14.87 13.70 -17.08
N GLU A 227 13.89 12.87 -16.74
CA GLU A 227 12.68 12.66 -17.54
C GLU A 227 11.88 13.96 -17.70
N ARG A 228 11.69 14.72 -16.60
CA ARG A 228 11.04 16.05 -16.68
C ARG A 228 11.79 17.05 -17.55
N ALA A 229 13.12 17.10 -17.44
CA ALA A 229 13.94 17.98 -18.28
C ALA A 229 13.78 17.61 -19.76
N SER A 230 13.74 16.31 -20.08
CA SER A 230 13.55 15.83 -21.45
C SER A 230 12.18 16.21 -22.02
N VAL A 231 11.09 16.03 -21.26
CA VAL A 231 9.72 16.39 -21.68
C VAL A 231 9.56 17.91 -21.85
N SER A 232 10.12 18.69 -20.94
CA SER A 232 10.11 20.16 -21.04
C SER A 232 10.86 20.63 -22.30
N SER A 233 11.99 20.02 -22.63
CA SER A 233 12.75 20.33 -23.84
C SER A 233 11.98 19.97 -25.12
N ALA A 234 11.33 18.80 -25.15
CA ALA A 234 10.54 18.35 -26.30
C ALA A 234 9.31 19.24 -26.53
N THR A 235 8.67 19.70 -25.46
CA THR A 235 7.49 20.58 -25.54
C THR A 235 7.89 21.98 -26.03
N SER A 236 9.02 22.51 -25.56
CA SER A 236 9.59 23.78 -26.05
C SER A 236 9.89 23.74 -27.54
N VAL A 237 10.55 22.67 -28.00
CA VAL A 237 10.90 22.48 -29.42
C VAL A 237 9.66 22.32 -30.29
N ALA A 238 8.63 21.63 -29.81
CA ALA A 238 7.35 21.50 -30.53
C ALA A 238 6.64 22.86 -30.66
N SER A 239 6.66 23.69 -29.61
CA SER A 239 6.04 25.01 -29.60
C SER A 239 6.75 25.98 -30.54
N GLU A 240 8.09 26.03 -30.53
CA GLU A 240 8.88 26.85 -31.47
C GLU A 240 8.68 26.43 -32.94
N ARG A 241 8.47 25.13 -33.19
CA ARG A 241 8.25 24.59 -34.54
C ARG A 241 6.85 24.91 -35.07
N MET A 242 5.84 24.97 -34.20
CA MET A 242 4.49 25.44 -34.56
C MET A 242 4.47 26.95 -34.85
N GLU A 243 5.14 27.76 -34.02
CA GLU A 243 5.22 29.21 -34.24
C GLU A 243 5.92 29.56 -35.55
N ARG A 244 6.99 28.84 -35.91
CA ARG A 244 7.68 29.05 -37.21
C ARG A 244 6.87 28.60 -38.42
N SER A 245 5.93 27.67 -38.27
CA SER A 245 5.05 27.23 -39.36
C SER A 245 3.81 28.12 -39.54
N ALA A 246 3.47 28.94 -38.54
CA ALA A 246 2.34 29.88 -38.60
C ALA A 246 2.69 31.25 -39.22
N VAL A 247 3.97 31.47 -39.56
CA VAL A 247 4.50 32.75 -40.09
C VAL A 247 4.84 32.66 -41.59
N VAL A 248 4.35 31.62 -42.29
CA VAL A 248 4.50 31.45 -43.75
C VAL A 248 3.16 31.54 -44.44
#